data_AF-A0A2B7ZYT4-F1
#
_entry.id   AF-A0A2B7ZYT4-F1
#
_cell.length_a   1.000
_cell.length_b   1.000
_cell.length_c   1.000
_cell.angle_alpha   90.00
_cell.angle_beta   90.00
_cell.angle_gamma   90.00
#
_symmetry.space_group_name_H-M   'P 1'
#
loop_
_entity.id
_entity.type
_entity.pdbx_description
1 polymer ?
#
loop_
_entity_poly.entity_id
_entity_poly.type
_entity_poly.pdbx_seq_one_letter_code
_entity_poly.pdbx_strand_id
1 'polypeptide(L)'
;LADINPNDIAAMDVLKDASASAIYGARAANGVILITSKKGASAKPTIRVNMFKGFSEIANTMKLLSAERYLQKTLDYRTQTGL
;
A
#
# COMPACT_ATOMS: atom_id res chain seq x y z
N LEU A 1 1.59 -6.32 10.13
CA LEU A 1 2.74 -6.01 9.24
C LEU A 1 3.23 -4.57 9.33
N ALA A 2 2.47 -3.63 9.92
CA ALA A 2 2.91 -2.25 10.12
C ALA A 2 3.90 -2.08 11.30
N ASP A 3 4.08 -3.11 12.13
CA ASP A 3 4.95 -3.03 13.33
C ASP A 3 6.44 -3.29 13.05
N ILE A 4 6.79 -3.66 11.82
CA ILE A 4 8.19 -3.82 11.42
C ILE A 4 8.64 -2.54 10.71
N ASN A 5 9.61 -1.85 11.30
CA ASN A 5 10.24 -0.69 10.67
C ASN A 5 11.01 -1.13 9.40
N PRO A 6 10.63 -0.68 8.20
CA PRO A 6 11.30 -1.08 6.96
C PRO A 6 12.78 -0.69 6.92
N ASN A 7 13.17 0.34 7.69
CA ASN A 7 14.57 0.78 7.76
C ASN A 7 15.48 -0.26 8.40
N ASP A 8 14.94 -1.18 9.20
CA ASP A 8 15.72 -2.22 9.90
C ASP A 8 15.81 -3.52 9.10
N ILE A 9 15.14 -3.60 7.95
CA ILE A 9 15.19 -4.74 7.05
C ILE A 9 16.46 -4.67 6.21
N ALA A 10 17.26 -5.74 6.26
CA ALA A 10 18.43 -5.92 5.41
C ALA A 10 18.07 -6.60 4.08
N ALA A 11 17.25 -7.66 4.12
CA ALA A 11 16.81 -8.40 2.95
C ALA A 11 15.41 -9.01 3.17
N MET A 12 14.64 -9.13 2.08
CA MET A 12 13.36 -9.83 2.05
C MET A 12 13.40 -10.88 0.94
N ASP A 13 13.36 -12.15 1.33
CA ASP A 13 13.35 -13.27 0.39
C ASP A 13 11.96 -13.92 0.40
N VAL A 14 11.38 -14.11 -0.78
CA VAL A 14 10.04 -14.68 -0.93
C VAL A 14 10.14 -16.09 -1.50
N LEU A 15 9.87 -17.08 -0.68
CA LEU A 15 9.86 -18.50 -1.05
C LEU A 15 8.44 -18.88 -1.46
N LYS A 16 8.23 -19.07 -2.76
CA LYS A 16 6.90 -19.26 -3.38
C LYS A 16 6.55 -20.71 -3.70
N ASP A 17 7.51 -21.63 -3.55
CA ASP A 17 7.42 -22.99 -4.08
C ASP A 17 7.63 -24.06 -2.99
N ALA A 18 7.74 -25.33 -3.38
CA ALA A 18 7.90 -26.46 -2.46
C ALA A 18 9.09 -26.35 -1.46
N SER A 19 10.10 -25.55 -1.79
CA SER A 19 11.26 -25.27 -0.92
C SER A 19 10.88 -24.58 0.40
N ALA A 20 9.79 -23.81 0.42
CA ALA A 20 9.28 -23.19 1.65
C ALA A 20 8.69 -24.25 2.62
N SER A 21 7.94 -25.20 2.06
CA SER A 21 7.29 -26.28 2.84
C SER A 21 8.30 -27.32 3.34
N ALA A 22 9.36 -27.59 2.56
CA ALA A 22 10.41 -28.52 2.95
C ALA A 22 11.17 -28.09 4.23
N ILE A 23 11.34 -26.78 4.43
CA ILE A 23 12.06 -26.24 5.59
C ILE A 23 11.11 -25.88 6.74
N TYR A 24 9.95 -25.28 6.43
CA TYR A 24 9.07 -24.66 7.44
C TYR A 24 7.72 -25.38 7.63
N GLY A 25 7.52 -26.52 6.97
CA GLY A 25 6.42 -27.46 7.20
C GLY A 25 5.03 -26.92 6.83
N ALA A 26 4.00 -27.43 7.51
CA ALA A 26 2.59 -27.15 7.17
C ALA A 26 2.20 -25.66 7.26
N ARG A 27 2.92 -24.86 8.05
CA ARG A 27 2.67 -23.40 8.16
C ARG A 27 3.13 -22.62 6.93
N ALA A 28 3.95 -23.23 6.09
CA ALA A 28 4.43 -22.67 4.84
C ALA A 28 3.59 -23.08 3.61
N ALA A 29 2.38 -23.61 3.82
CA ALA A 29 1.49 -24.04 2.74
C ALA A 29 1.17 -22.92 1.72
N ASN A 30 1.16 -21.67 2.17
CA ASN A 30 0.91 -20.49 1.31
C ASN A 30 2.21 -19.77 0.89
N GLY A 31 3.38 -20.39 1.10
CA GLY A 31 4.69 -19.76 0.93
C GLY A 31 5.19 -19.05 2.20
N VAL A 32 6.46 -18.62 2.18
CA VAL A 32 7.13 -17.97 3.31
C VAL A 32 7.83 -16.70 2.83
N ILE A 33 7.71 -15.64 3.63
CA ILE A 33 8.50 -14.41 3.47
C ILE A 33 9.55 -14.41 4.56
N LEU A 34 10.82 -14.57 4.18
CA LEU A 34 11.95 -14.50 5.09
C LEU A 34 12.45 -13.05 5.17
N ILE A 35 12.38 -12.46 6.35
CA ILE A 35 12.86 -11.10 6.61
C ILE A 35 14.15 -11.20 7.41
N THR A 36 15.26 -10.70 6.85
CA THR A 36 16.54 -10.60 7.56
C THR A 36 16.70 -9.17 8.05
N SER A 37 16.88 -8.97 9.37
CA SER A 37 17.14 -7.64 9.95
C SER A 37 18.62 -7.25 9.88
N LYS A 38 18.90 -5.94 9.87
CA LYS A 38 20.26 -5.39 9.94
C LYS A 38 20.87 -5.73 11.30
N LYS A 39 22.04 -6.35 11.29
CA LYS A 39 22.85 -6.62 12.50
C LYS A 39 24.05 -5.68 12.55
N GLY A 40 24.52 -5.37 13.77
CA GLY A 40 25.73 -4.58 13.96
C GLY A 40 26.95 -5.30 13.36
N ALA A 41 27.78 -4.58 12.61
CA ALA A 41 29.05 -5.07 12.10
C ALA A 41 30.19 -4.55 12.99
N SER A 42 31.25 -5.34 13.20
CA SER A 42 32.47 -4.91 13.92
C SER A 42 33.31 -3.85 13.18
N ALA A 43 32.85 -3.39 12.01
CA ALA A 43 33.45 -2.30 11.26
C ALA A 43 33.12 -0.94 11.89
N LYS A 44 33.83 0.12 11.46
CA LYS A 44 33.62 1.48 11.93
C LYS A 44 32.13 1.87 11.90
N PRO A 45 31.58 2.48 12.97
CA PRO A 45 30.16 2.82 13.04
C PRO A 45 29.79 3.77 11.90
N THR A 46 28.74 3.41 11.14
CA THR A 46 28.21 4.22 10.04
C THR A 46 26.85 4.77 10.45
N ILE A 47 26.72 6.10 10.50
CA ILE A 47 25.48 6.79 10.84
C ILE A 47 24.77 7.19 9.54
N ARG A 48 23.50 6.80 9.39
CA ARG A 48 22.64 7.28 8.28
C ARG A 48 21.46 8.05 8.85
N VAL A 49 21.20 9.22 8.29
CA VAL A 49 20.06 10.07 8.62
C VAL A 49 19.18 10.18 7.38
N ASN A 50 17.92 9.77 7.51
CA ASN A 50 16.91 9.87 6.46
C ASN A 50 15.88 10.93 6.86
N MET A 51 15.64 11.92 6.01
CA MET A 51 14.58 12.93 6.19
C MET A 51 13.62 12.85 5.02
N PHE A 52 12.32 12.78 5.31
CA PHE A 52 11.26 12.73 4.30
C PHE A 52 10.26 13.87 4.55
N LYS A 53 9.84 14.56 3.48
CA LYS A 53 8.75 15.54 3.49
C LYS A 53 7.87 15.27 2.27
N GLY A 54 6.57 15.11 2.49
CA GLY A 54 5.59 14.89 1.42
C GLY A 54 4.34 15.69 1.66
N PHE A 55 3.74 16.21 0.59
CA PHE A 55 2.43 16.84 0.60
C PHE A 55 1.41 15.85 0.03
N SER A 56 0.28 15.69 0.71
CA SER A 56 -0.79 14.79 0.29
C SER A 56 -2.06 15.60 0.05
N GLU A 57 -2.47 15.69 -1.21
CA GLU A 57 -3.76 16.27 -1.59
C GLU A 57 -4.71 15.16 -2.04
N ILE A 58 -6.01 15.36 -1.85
CA ILE A 58 -7.03 14.40 -2.27
C ILE A 58 -7.06 14.37 -3.80
N ALA A 59 -6.54 13.30 -4.39
CA ALA A 59 -6.43 13.16 -5.84
C ALA A 59 -7.79 12.99 -6.55
N ASN A 60 -8.83 12.56 -5.84
CA ASN A 60 -10.12 12.29 -6.43
C ASN A 60 -11.25 12.75 -5.50
N THR A 61 -11.77 13.94 -5.77
CA THR A 61 -13.02 14.40 -5.17
C THR A 61 -14.15 14.04 -6.11
N MET A 62 -15.16 13.33 -5.59
CA MET A 62 -16.39 13.10 -6.34
C MET A 62 -16.98 14.47 -6.69
N LYS A 63 -17.06 14.79 -7.99
CA LYS A 63 -17.69 16.02 -8.46
C LYS A 63 -19.19 15.93 -8.18
N LEU A 64 -19.61 16.46 -7.04
CA LEU A 64 -21.01 16.62 -6.73
C LEU A 64 -21.62 17.58 -7.75
N LEU A 65 -22.83 17.27 -8.21
CA LEU A 65 -23.61 18.18 -9.06
C LEU A 65 -23.92 19.45 -8.25
N SER A 66 -23.70 20.63 -8.83
CA SER A 66 -24.21 21.88 -8.25
C SER A 66 -25.75 21.85 -8.24
N ALA A 67 -26.37 22.68 -7.40
CA ALA A 67 -27.84 22.77 -7.33
C ALA A 67 -28.46 23.07 -8.71
N GLU A 68 -27.81 23.91 -9.53
CA GLU A 68 -28.30 24.20 -10.88
C GLU A 68 -28.18 22.98 -11.80
N ARG A 69 -27.09 22.21 -11.71
CA ARG A 69 -26.92 21.00 -12.52
C ARG A 69 -27.87 19.88 -12.12
N TYR A 70 -28.25 19.80 -10.85
CA TYR A 70 -29.32 18.89 -10.40
C TYR A 70 -30.69 19.32 -10.95
N LEU A 71 -31.00 20.62 -10.91
CA LEU A 71 -32.23 21.15 -11.51
C LEU A 71 -32.26 20.92 -13.02
N GLN A 72 -31.16 21.18 -13.71
CA GLN A 72 -31.06 20.94 -15.15
C GLN A 72 -31.21 19.45 -15.49
N LYS A 73 -30.57 18.55 -14.73
CA LYS A 73 -30.77 17.09 -14.89
C LYS A 73 -32.23 16.68 -14.72
N THR A 74 -32.94 17.25 -13.74
CA THR A 74 -34.36 16.92 -13.52
C THR A 74 -35.28 17.51 -14.58
N LEU A 75 -34.97 18.69 -15.12
CA LEU A 75 -35.67 19.29 -16.25
C LEU A 75 -35.43 18.52 -17.55
N ASP A 76 -34.18 18.15 -17.84
CA ASP A 76 -33.81 17.33 -19.00
C ASP A 76 -34.47 15.95 -18.93
N TYR A 77 -34.52 15.35 -17.74
CA TYR A 77 -35.24 14.09 -17.53
C TYR A 77 -36.74 14.23 -17.79
N ARG A 78 -37.36 15.32 -17.33
CA ARG A 78 -38.79 15.61 -17.57
C ARG A 78 -39.09 15.80 -19.06
N THR A 79 -38.30 16.62 -19.74
CA THR A 79 -38.44 16.86 -21.18
C THR A 79 -38.21 15.60 -22.01
N GLN A 80 -37.27 14.74 -21.62
CA GLN A 80 -36.98 13.48 -22.30
C GLN A 80 -38.03 12.39 -22.03
N THR A 81 -38.69 12.42 -20.88
CA THR A 81 -39.81 11.51 -20.54
C THR A 81 -41.18 12.01 -21.02
N GLY A 82 -41.23 13.15 -21.72
CA GLY A 82 -42.43 13.63 -22.40
C GLY A 82 -43.53 14.11 -21.46
N LEU A 83 -43.18 14.58 -20.26
CA LEU A 83 -44.07 15.28 -19.33
C LEU A 83 -43.91 16.80 -19.46
#